data_AF-A0A661NKR6-F1
#
_entry.id   AF-A0A661NKR6-F1
#
_cell.length_a   1.000
_cell.length_b   1.000
_cell.length_c   1.000
_cell.angle_alpha   90.00
_cell.angle_beta   90.00
_cell.angle_gamma   90.00
#
_symmetry.space_group_name_H-M   'P 1'
#
loop_
_entity.id
_entity.type
_entity.pdbx_description
1 polymer ?
#
loop_
_entity_poly.entity_id
_entity_poly.type
_entity_poly.pdbx_seq_one_letter_code
_entity_poly.pdbx_strand_id
1 'polypeptide(L)'
;MLAAGALAPGFLWSEQLAVAPPPAHAAPRAPAAPAWEAPDPAPLPPVAADEYRCEVPDVEIEKAAACDRGAPYPYCHHQLPEPWKVERSYTVWRNTSPEHRTARLALVNLALATAAEYSRIYPGEVLAIGDLDAPGPRHETHDEGVDMDLYLPSAMAVENLRLGEYGENYADLTPLQRRMRQGRVETLARILATCTNGRLRIFYNDEEVEARFLAWYRARGFEESELGPPMRAHNDLHRFHFHVTIPQDSPDGPDLASAGTAPRQPRPPARNR
;
A
#
# COMPACT_ATOMS: atom_id res chain seq x y z
N MET A 1 -10.22 -11.99 -87.36
CA MET A 1 -11.01 -12.85 -86.45
C MET A 1 -11.37 -11.98 -85.26
N LEU A 2 -12.55 -11.34 -85.27
CA LEU A 2 -13.79 -11.80 -84.60
C LEU A 2 -13.58 -11.97 -83.08
N ALA A 3 -14.35 -11.40 -82.15
CA ALA A 3 -15.46 -10.45 -82.14
C ALA A 3 -15.75 -10.08 -80.66
N ALA A 4 -16.55 -9.02 -80.45
CA ALA A 4 -17.55 -8.77 -79.39
C ALA A 4 -17.54 -9.64 -78.11
N GLY A 5 -17.78 -9.13 -76.90
CA GLY A 5 -18.67 -8.03 -76.52
C GLY A 5 -19.68 -8.53 -75.49
N ALA A 6 -19.72 -7.84 -74.36
CA ALA A 6 -20.89 -7.47 -73.55
C ALA A 6 -21.72 -8.53 -72.76
N LEU A 7 -22.28 -7.97 -71.68
CA LEU A 7 -23.51 -8.29 -70.94
C LEU A 7 -23.41 -9.22 -69.72
N ALA A 8 -23.57 -8.57 -68.56
CA ALA A 8 -24.22 -9.14 -67.39
C ALA A 8 -25.71 -9.41 -67.69
N PRO A 9 -26.30 -10.40 -67.01
CA PRO A 9 -27.61 -10.18 -66.39
C PRO A 9 -27.64 -10.67 -64.94
N GLY A 10 -28.50 -10.03 -64.15
CA GLY A 10 -28.68 -10.31 -62.73
C GLY A 10 -29.40 -11.62 -62.43
N PHE A 11 -29.36 -11.96 -61.14
CA PHE A 11 -30.33 -12.86 -60.51
C PHE A 11 -30.76 -12.26 -59.17
N LEU A 12 -32.07 -12.11 -59.03
CA LEU A 12 -32.78 -11.72 -57.81
C LEU A 12 -33.23 -13.00 -57.08
N TRP A 13 -33.08 -12.94 -55.75
CA TRP A 13 -33.98 -13.42 -54.69
C TRP A 13 -33.99 -14.88 -54.20
N SER A 14 -34.01 -14.92 -52.85
CA SER A 14 -34.62 -15.89 -51.93
C SER A 14 -33.87 -17.18 -51.59
N GLU A 15 -33.31 -17.26 -50.38
CA GLU A 15 -34.03 -17.80 -49.20
C GLU A 15 -33.27 -17.44 -47.92
N GLN A 16 -33.92 -16.63 -47.08
CA GLN A 16 -33.51 -16.39 -45.70
C GLN A 16 -33.77 -17.66 -44.90
N LEU A 17 -32.71 -18.41 -44.60
CA LEU A 17 -32.73 -19.34 -43.49
C LEU A 17 -32.79 -18.52 -42.20
N ALA A 18 -34.00 -18.41 -41.64
CA ALA A 18 -34.21 -17.93 -40.29
C ALA A 18 -33.50 -18.89 -39.32
N VAL A 19 -32.30 -18.53 -38.89
CA VAL A 19 -31.65 -19.14 -37.75
C VAL A 19 -32.42 -18.69 -36.51
N ALA A 20 -33.12 -19.62 -35.87
CA ALA A 20 -33.78 -19.37 -34.60
C ALA A 20 -32.74 -18.80 -33.59
N PRO A 21 -33.08 -17.74 -32.85
CA PRO A 21 -32.17 -17.24 -31.81
C PRO A 21 -31.90 -18.36 -30.80
N PRO A 22 -30.66 -18.52 -30.33
CA PRO A 22 -30.37 -19.47 -29.26
C PRO A 22 -31.26 -19.16 -28.05
N PRO A 23 -31.65 -20.18 -27.25
CA PRO A 23 -32.46 -19.97 -26.06
C PRO A 23 -31.77 -18.93 -25.17
N ALA A 24 -32.55 -17.97 -24.68
CA ALA A 24 -32.07 -16.93 -23.78
C ALA A 24 -31.31 -17.59 -22.62
N HIS A 25 -29.98 -17.45 -22.63
CA HIS A 25 -29.17 -17.82 -21.49
C HIS A 25 -29.68 -17.01 -20.31
N ALA A 26 -30.17 -17.70 -19.28
CA ALA A 26 -30.48 -17.10 -18.00
C ALA A 26 -29.29 -16.20 -17.61
N ALA A 27 -29.59 -14.93 -17.31
CA ALA A 27 -28.58 -13.97 -16.92
C ALA A 27 -27.67 -14.62 -15.85
N PRO A 28 -26.34 -14.56 -16.00
CA PRO A 28 -25.46 -15.08 -14.97
C PRO A 28 -25.84 -14.41 -13.66
N ARG A 29 -26.15 -15.24 -12.65
CA ARG A 29 -26.36 -14.78 -11.28
C ARG A 29 -25.16 -13.91 -10.94
N ALA A 30 -25.41 -12.66 -10.50
CA ALA A 30 -24.36 -11.78 -10.05
C ALA A 30 -23.44 -12.56 -9.09
N PRO A 31 -22.11 -12.51 -9.26
CA PRO A 31 -21.21 -13.17 -8.34
C PRO A 31 -21.52 -12.65 -6.93
N ALA A 32 -21.59 -13.56 -5.96
CA ALA A 32 -21.68 -13.17 -4.56
C ALA A 32 -20.54 -12.20 -4.26
N ALA A 33 -20.87 -11.09 -3.58
CA ALA A 33 -19.86 -10.13 -3.18
C ALA A 33 -18.73 -10.86 -2.40
N PRO A 34 -17.47 -10.47 -2.61
CA PRO A 34 -16.35 -11.12 -1.93
C PRO A 34 -16.49 -10.99 -0.41
N ALA A 35 -16.04 -12.02 0.31
CA ALA A 35 -16.26 -12.22 1.75
C ALA A 35 -15.66 -11.15 2.69
N TRP A 36 -15.12 -10.05 2.15
CA TRP A 36 -14.59 -8.91 2.90
C TRP A 36 -15.57 -7.73 3.01
N GLU A 37 -16.79 -7.83 2.47
CA GLU A 37 -17.91 -6.94 2.81
C GLU A 37 -18.40 -7.19 4.26
N ALA A 38 -17.55 -6.93 5.24
CA ALA A 38 -18.04 -6.64 6.57
C ALA A 38 -18.85 -5.32 6.49
N PRO A 39 -19.98 -5.19 7.19
CA PRO A 39 -20.68 -3.92 7.28
C PRO A 39 -19.70 -2.87 7.79
N ASP A 40 -19.53 -1.78 7.01
CA ASP A 40 -18.60 -0.70 7.28
C ASP A 40 -18.79 -0.24 8.74
N PRO A 41 -17.88 -0.58 9.69
CA PRO A 41 -18.05 -0.19 11.08
C PRO A 41 -18.06 1.34 11.15
N ALA A 42 -18.92 1.93 11.98
CA ALA A 42 -19.03 3.38 12.13
C ALA A 42 -17.64 4.05 12.17
N PRO A 43 -17.46 5.22 11.54
CA PRO A 43 -16.15 5.88 11.45
C PRO A 43 -15.53 5.95 12.84
N LEU A 44 -14.40 5.27 13.00
CA LEU A 44 -13.63 5.37 14.23
C LEU A 44 -13.16 6.82 14.35
N PRO A 45 -13.28 7.44 15.54
CA PRO A 45 -12.70 8.76 15.75
C PRO A 45 -11.21 8.71 15.41
N PRO A 46 -10.63 9.79 14.86
CA PRO A 46 -9.21 9.83 14.56
C PRO A 46 -8.41 9.54 15.83
N VAL A 47 -7.56 8.53 15.76
CA VAL A 47 -6.60 8.20 16.83
C VAL A 47 -5.71 9.41 17.06
N ALA A 48 -5.51 9.80 18.32
CA ALA A 48 -4.65 10.92 18.65
C ALA A 48 -3.18 10.56 18.31
N ALA A 49 -2.41 11.53 17.80
CA ALA A 49 -1.08 11.27 17.23
C ALA A 49 -0.03 10.80 18.25
N ASP A 50 -0.25 11.07 19.54
CA ASP A 50 0.57 10.62 20.66
C ASP A 50 0.23 9.20 21.12
N GLU A 51 -0.72 8.53 20.47
CA GLU A 51 -1.14 7.16 20.79
C GLU A 51 -0.50 6.10 19.89
N TYR A 52 0.29 6.49 18.87
CA TYR A 52 0.97 5.52 18.02
C TYR A 52 2.20 4.93 18.71
N ARG A 53 2.23 3.61 18.87
CA ARG A 53 3.28 2.94 19.67
C ARG A 53 4.55 2.64 18.87
N CYS A 54 4.40 2.34 17.58
CA CYS A 54 5.52 1.99 16.69
C CYS A 54 6.42 0.87 17.23
N GLU A 55 5.83 -0.05 17.99
CA GLU A 55 6.53 -1.19 18.58
C GLU A 55 6.76 -2.24 17.49
N VAL A 56 8.02 -2.61 17.28
CA VAL A 56 8.39 -3.75 16.44
C VAL A 56 8.07 -5.03 17.22
N PRO A 57 7.26 -5.96 16.69
CA PRO A 57 7.01 -7.26 17.32
C PRO A 57 8.32 -7.99 17.62
N ASP A 58 8.37 -8.70 18.76
CA ASP A 58 9.50 -9.56 19.12
C ASP A 58 9.49 -10.83 18.25
N VAL A 59 10.15 -10.74 17.10
CA VAL A 59 10.26 -11.82 16.10
C VAL A 59 11.67 -11.89 15.55
N GLU A 60 12.14 -13.11 15.31
CA GLU A 60 13.41 -13.31 14.61
C GLU A 60 13.28 -12.88 13.14
N ILE A 61 14.10 -11.91 12.74
CA ILE A 61 14.24 -11.46 11.36
C ILE A 61 15.48 -12.14 10.78
N GLU A 62 15.26 -13.01 9.79
CA GLU A 62 16.35 -13.67 9.09
C GLU A 62 17.19 -12.63 8.33
N LYS A 63 18.51 -12.80 8.37
CA LYS A 63 19.48 -11.91 7.72
C LYS A 63 20.43 -12.68 6.83
N ALA A 64 20.90 -12.04 5.76
CA ALA A 64 21.93 -12.61 4.92
C ALA A 64 23.25 -12.78 5.69
N ALA A 65 23.99 -13.85 5.43
CA ALA A 65 25.29 -14.13 6.08
C ALA A 65 26.34 -13.03 5.87
N ALA A 66 26.17 -12.16 4.87
CA ALA A 66 27.06 -11.01 4.66
C ALA A 66 26.89 -9.90 5.70
N CYS A 67 25.73 -9.83 6.38
CA CYS A 67 25.50 -8.89 7.48
C CYS A 67 26.46 -9.10 8.65
N ASP A 68 26.80 -10.36 8.98
CA ASP A 68 27.76 -10.67 10.06
C ASP A 68 29.18 -10.19 9.77
N ARG A 69 29.48 -9.88 8.51
CA ARG A 69 30.76 -9.32 8.07
C ARG A 69 30.73 -7.81 7.87
N GLY A 70 29.61 -7.15 8.21
CA GLY A 70 29.42 -5.71 7.99
C GLY A 70 29.36 -5.31 6.53
N ALA A 71 28.94 -6.21 5.63
CA ALA A 71 28.74 -5.86 4.22
C ALA A 71 27.62 -4.81 4.07
N PRO A 72 27.71 -3.90 3.10
CA PRO A 72 26.62 -2.97 2.82
C PRO A 72 25.47 -3.67 2.09
N TYR A 73 24.33 -2.99 1.99
CA TYR A 73 23.30 -3.31 1.03
C TYR A 73 23.85 -3.26 -0.42
N PRO A 74 23.41 -4.13 -1.35
CA PRO A 74 22.37 -5.17 -1.23
C PRO A 74 22.86 -6.49 -0.61
N TYR A 75 24.15 -6.62 -0.28
CA TYR A 75 24.70 -7.88 0.23
C TYR A 75 24.22 -8.20 1.65
N CYS A 76 24.14 -7.19 2.53
CA CYS A 76 23.45 -7.32 3.80
C CYS A 76 21.99 -6.86 3.66
N HIS A 77 21.08 -7.82 3.70
CA HIS A 77 19.64 -7.60 3.69
C HIS A 77 18.96 -8.53 4.72
N HIS A 78 17.75 -8.16 5.07
CA HIS A 78 16.90 -8.83 6.05
C HIS A 78 15.61 -9.25 5.36
N GLN A 79 15.19 -10.47 5.65
CA GLN A 79 13.98 -11.07 5.10
C GLN A 79 12.79 -10.67 5.97
N LEU A 80 11.77 -10.06 5.36
CA LEU A 80 10.48 -9.87 6.01
C LEU A 80 9.98 -11.23 6.52
N PRO A 81 9.67 -11.37 7.83
CA PRO A 81 9.17 -12.62 8.38
C PRO A 81 7.94 -13.17 7.64
N GLU A 82 7.59 -14.40 7.93
CA GLU A 82 6.33 -14.96 7.44
C GLU A 82 5.16 -14.45 8.29
N PRO A 83 3.99 -14.11 7.70
CA PRO A 83 2.87 -13.51 8.44
C PRO A 83 2.43 -14.27 9.71
N TRP A 84 2.52 -15.59 9.71
CA TRP A 84 2.13 -16.40 10.87
C TRP A 84 3.11 -16.30 12.05
N LYS A 85 4.31 -15.75 11.86
CA LYS A 85 5.27 -15.49 12.94
C LYS A 85 4.94 -14.23 13.74
N VAL A 86 4.05 -13.37 13.24
CA VAL A 86 3.67 -12.09 13.88
C VAL A 86 2.16 -11.96 14.05
N GLU A 87 1.52 -13.04 14.51
CA GLU A 87 0.07 -13.09 14.78
C GLU A 87 -0.82 -12.71 13.58
N ARG A 88 -0.28 -12.77 12.34
CA ARG A 88 -0.97 -12.37 11.11
C ARG A 88 -1.42 -10.90 11.11
N SER A 89 -0.64 -10.00 11.71
CA SER A 89 -0.85 -8.54 11.63
C SER A 89 -0.75 -7.96 10.22
N TYR A 90 -0.18 -8.74 9.28
CA TYR A 90 -0.24 -8.46 7.85
C TYR A 90 -0.49 -9.73 7.03
N THR A 91 -0.71 -9.53 5.74
CA THR A 91 -0.57 -10.55 4.70
C THR A 91 0.45 -10.11 3.68
N VAL A 92 1.02 -11.03 2.91
CA VAL A 92 1.79 -10.66 1.73
C VAL A 92 0.84 -10.40 0.56
N TRP A 93 1.09 -9.34 -0.20
CA TRP A 93 0.35 -9.05 -1.42
C TRP A 93 0.59 -10.14 -2.47
N ARG A 94 -0.46 -10.57 -3.16
CA ARG A 94 -0.46 -11.74 -4.06
C ARG A 94 0.63 -11.76 -5.14
N ASN A 95 1.12 -10.59 -5.55
CA ASN A 95 2.10 -10.44 -6.64
C ASN A 95 3.54 -10.32 -6.13
N THR A 96 3.74 -10.34 -4.81
CA THR A 96 5.06 -10.19 -4.18
C THR A 96 5.73 -11.54 -4.03
N SER A 97 6.82 -11.74 -4.78
CA SER A 97 7.62 -12.94 -4.71
C SER A 97 8.43 -13.00 -3.41
N PRO A 98 8.90 -14.18 -2.96
CA PRO A 98 9.76 -14.27 -1.79
C PRO A 98 11.03 -13.43 -1.88
N GLU A 99 11.64 -13.35 -3.07
CA GLU A 99 12.85 -12.59 -3.33
C GLU A 99 12.62 -11.08 -3.16
N HIS A 100 11.39 -10.59 -3.40
CA HIS A 100 11.05 -9.18 -3.27
C HIS A 100 10.78 -8.75 -1.82
N ARG A 101 10.87 -9.67 -0.86
CA ARG A 101 10.56 -9.43 0.56
C ARG A 101 11.81 -9.18 1.40
N THR A 102 12.94 -8.91 0.76
CA THR A 102 14.17 -8.52 1.45
C THR A 102 14.33 -7.01 1.45
N ALA A 103 14.95 -6.44 2.48
CA ALA A 103 15.29 -5.02 2.53
C ALA A 103 16.39 -4.73 3.56
N ARG A 104 16.70 -3.44 3.77
CA ARG A 104 17.44 -2.99 4.95
C ARG A 104 16.62 -3.24 6.21
N LEU A 105 17.29 -3.46 7.34
CA LEU A 105 16.63 -3.79 8.62
C LEU A 105 15.65 -2.69 9.05
N ALA A 106 16.03 -1.42 8.92
CA ALA A 106 15.15 -0.27 9.18
C ALA A 106 13.79 -0.37 8.45
N LEU A 107 13.77 -0.77 7.16
CA LEU A 107 12.53 -0.88 6.40
C LEU A 107 11.70 -2.10 6.85
N VAL A 108 12.34 -3.25 7.10
CA VAL A 108 11.64 -4.44 7.63
C VAL A 108 10.98 -4.11 8.97
N ASN A 109 11.71 -3.44 9.87
CA ASN A 109 11.19 -3.03 11.17
C ASN A 109 10.04 -2.03 11.05
N LEU A 110 10.13 -1.05 10.15
CA LEU A 110 9.04 -0.13 9.86
C LEU A 110 7.78 -0.87 9.38
N ALA A 111 7.94 -1.82 8.45
CA ALA A 111 6.84 -2.60 7.91
C ALA A 111 6.13 -3.41 9.01
N LEU A 112 6.91 -4.07 9.88
CA LEU A 112 6.39 -4.85 11.01
C LEU A 112 5.70 -3.99 12.07
N ALA A 113 6.31 -2.87 12.47
CA ALA A 113 5.72 -1.93 13.43
C ALA A 113 4.43 -1.31 12.88
N THR A 114 4.43 -0.94 11.60
CA THR A 114 3.24 -0.37 10.93
C THR A 114 2.10 -1.38 10.87
N ALA A 115 2.38 -2.63 10.49
CA ALA A 115 1.37 -3.69 10.45
C ALA A 115 0.77 -4.01 11.82
N ALA A 116 1.62 -4.11 12.85
CA ALA A 116 1.19 -4.35 14.22
C ALA A 116 0.33 -3.19 14.74
N GLU A 117 0.77 -1.95 14.52
CA GLU A 117 0.06 -0.76 14.97
C GLU A 117 -1.28 -0.57 14.23
N TYR A 118 -1.31 -0.82 12.93
CA TYR A 118 -2.54 -0.76 12.14
C TYR A 118 -3.56 -1.80 12.62
N SER A 119 -3.13 -3.04 12.84
CA SER A 119 -3.98 -4.12 13.36
C SER A 119 -4.51 -3.83 14.77
N ARG A 120 -3.71 -3.13 15.59
CA ARG A 120 -4.12 -2.68 16.92
C ARG A 120 -5.25 -1.65 16.86
N ILE A 121 -5.19 -0.74 15.89
CA ILE A 121 -6.18 0.34 15.71
C ILE A 121 -7.45 -0.18 15.03
N TYR A 122 -7.30 -1.08 14.06
CA TYR A 122 -8.40 -1.70 13.32
C TYR A 122 -8.41 -3.23 13.51
N PRO A 123 -8.86 -3.73 14.68
CA PRO A 123 -8.90 -5.17 14.94
C PRO A 123 -9.69 -5.94 13.87
N GLY A 124 -9.07 -6.97 13.30
CA GLY A 124 -9.67 -7.80 12.26
C GLY A 124 -9.40 -7.31 10.83
N GLU A 125 -8.86 -6.11 10.65
CA GLU A 125 -8.27 -5.68 9.37
C GLU A 125 -6.78 -6.05 9.33
N VAL A 126 -6.26 -6.33 8.14
CA VAL A 126 -4.84 -6.63 7.93
C VAL A 126 -4.25 -5.71 6.89
N LEU A 127 -3.02 -5.25 7.14
CA LEU A 127 -2.20 -4.58 6.15
C LEU A 127 -1.67 -5.61 5.16
N ALA A 128 -1.67 -5.33 3.86
CA ALA A 128 -1.01 -6.18 2.87
C ALA A 128 0.31 -5.56 2.46
N ILE A 129 1.42 -6.25 2.73
CA ILE A 129 2.78 -5.80 2.39
C ILE A 129 3.14 -6.34 1.01
N GLY A 130 3.49 -5.43 0.11
CA GLY A 130 3.93 -5.71 -1.24
C GLY A 130 5.44 -5.84 -1.37
N ASP A 131 5.97 -5.39 -2.50
CA ASP A 131 7.39 -5.48 -2.83
C ASP A 131 8.20 -4.53 -1.94
N LEU A 132 9.37 -4.99 -1.49
CA LEU A 132 10.36 -4.21 -0.74
C LEU A 132 11.59 -3.95 -1.64
N ASP A 133 12.30 -5.01 -2.03
CA ASP A 133 13.42 -4.93 -2.97
C ASP A 133 13.10 -5.73 -4.24
N ALA A 134 12.68 -5.05 -5.28
CA ALA A 134 12.21 -5.64 -6.53
C ALA A 134 12.88 -4.97 -7.73
N PRO A 135 14.23 -5.00 -7.83
CA PRO A 135 14.95 -4.24 -8.84
C PRO A 135 14.50 -4.65 -10.24
N GLY A 136 14.06 -3.67 -11.04
CA GLY A 136 13.63 -3.93 -12.40
C GLY A 136 12.92 -2.75 -13.06
N PRO A 137 12.65 -2.86 -14.39
CA PRO A 137 12.10 -1.76 -15.19
C PRO A 137 10.66 -1.35 -14.83
N ARG A 138 10.00 -2.07 -13.91
CA ARG A 138 8.66 -1.74 -13.41
C ARG A 138 8.67 -1.13 -12.00
N HIS A 139 9.79 -1.24 -11.28
CA HIS A 139 9.94 -0.84 -9.89
C HIS A 139 11.28 -0.09 -9.75
N GLU A 140 11.38 1.04 -10.46
CA GLU A 140 12.65 1.78 -10.65
C GLU A 140 13.32 2.24 -9.35
N THR A 141 12.60 2.29 -8.22
CA THR A 141 13.14 2.70 -6.93
C THR A 141 13.32 1.55 -5.94
N HIS A 142 12.80 0.35 -6.20
CA HIS A 142 12.93 -0.80 -5.28
C HIS A 142 14.25 -1.53 -5.50
N ASP A 143 15.38 -0.83 -5.42
CA ASP A 143 16.71 -1.40 -5.63
C ASP A 143 17.72 -1.08 -4.52
N GLU A 144 17.30 -0.28 -3.53
CA GLU A 144 18.13 0.18 -2.42
C GLU A 144 17.65 -0.33 -1.05
N GLY A 145 16.59 -1.14 -1.02
CA GLY A 145 16.04 -1.73 0.21
C GLY A 145 15.45 -0.70 1.18
N VAL A 146 14.96 0.42 0.64
CA VAL A 146 14.34 1.53 1.37
C VAL A 146 12.93 1.88 0.89
N ASP A 147 12.42 1.13 -0.09
CA ASP A 147 11.11 1.33 -0.68
C ASP A 147 10.20 0.15 -0.35
N MET A 148 8.93 0.40 -0.01
CA MET A 148 7.94 -0.66 0.18
C MET A 148 6.59 -0.28 -0.38
N ASP A 149 5.91 -1.27 -0.95
CA ASP A 149 4.51 -1.16 -1.30
C ASP A 149 3.61 -1.60 -0.16
N LEU A 150 2.58 -0.82 0.18
CA LEU A 150 1.57 -1.19 1.17
C LEU A 150 0.16 -1.05 0.59
N TYR A 151 -0.64 -2.08 0.78
CA TYR A 151 -2.02 -2.17 0.32
C TYR A 151 -2.95 -2.26 1.53
N LEU A 152 -4.10 -1.59 1.45
CA LEU A 152 -5.17 -1.67 2.43
C LEU A 152 -6.40 -2.32 1.79
N PRO A 153 -6.49 -3.66 1.75
CA PRO A 153 -7.59 -4.36 1.07
C PRO A 153 -8.98 -3.90 1.54
N SER A 154 -9.14 -3.61 2.84
CA SER A 154 -10.40 -3.10 3.42
C SER A 154 -10.78 -1.69 2.95
N ALA A 155 -9.80 -0.89 2.55
CA ALA A 155 -10.03 0.47 2.06
C ALA A 155 -10.18 0.53 0.53
N MET A 156 -9.73 -0.46 -0.22
CA MET A 156 -9.87 -0.53 -1.68
C MET A 156 -11.32 -0.81 -2.08
N ALA A 157 -11.94 0.02 -2.94
CA ALA A 157 -13.30 -0.29 -3.45
C ALA A 157 -13.28 -1.23 -4.63
N VAL A 158 -12.19 -1.20 -5.41
CA VAL A 158 -11.93 -2.17 -6.46
C VAL A 158 -10.59 -2.81 -6.15
N GLU A 159 -10.59 -4.12 -5.92
CA GLU A 159 -9.35 -4.86 -5.89
C GLU A 159 -8.72 -4.80 -7.28
N ASN A 160 -7.51 -4.26 -7.36
CA ASN A 160 -6.78 -4.10 -8.61
C ASN A 160 -6.34 -5.48 -9.15
N LEU A 161 -7.29 -6.21 -9.74
CA LEU A 161 -7.15 -7.61 -10.19
C LEU A 161 -6.73 -7.73 -11.66
N ARG A 162 -6.65 -6.63 -12.43
CA ARG A 162 -6.40 -6.69 -13.89
C ARG A 162 -5.44 -5.61 -14.34
N LEU A 163 -4.45 -5.99 -15.12
CA LEU A 163 -3.64 -5.07 -15.94
C LEU A 163 -4.58 -4.34 -16.92
N GLY A 164 -4.87 -3.05 -16.71
CA GLY A 164 -5.77 -2.26 -17.56
C GLY A 164 -5.96 -0.81 -17.06
N GLU A 165 -6.85 -0.05 -17.71
CA GLU A 165 -7.28 1.27 -17.23
C GLU A 165 -7.99 1.11 -15.87
N TYR A 166 -7.34 1.60 -14.83
CA TYR A 166 -7.91 1.60 -13.51
C TYR A 166 -8.95 2.70 -13.41
N GLY A 167 -10.20 2.33 -13.15
CA GLY A 167 -11.23 3.29 -12.77
C GLY A 167 -10.85 4.01 -11.47
N GLU A 168 -11.51 5.14 -11.20
CA GLU A 168 -11.41 5.84 -9.92
C GLU A 168 -11.76 4.90 -8.75
N ASN A 169 -10.83 4.69 -7.81
CA ASN A 169 -10.97 3.74 -6.70
C ASN A 169 -12.25 3.99 -5.87
N TYR A 170 -12.76 5.22 -5.80
CA TYR A 170 -13.93 5.57 -5.00
C TYR A 170 -15.12 6.10 -5.82
N ALA A 171 -15.17 5.85 -7.14
CA ALA A 171 -16.23 6.36 -8.02
C ALA A 171 -17.64 5.95 -7.56
N ASP A 172 -17.82 4.68 -7.23
CA ASP A 172 -19.15 4.11 -6.96
C ASP A 172 -19.55 4.15 -5.47
N LEU A 173 -18.70 4.72 -4.62
CA LEU A 173 -18.95 4.81 -3.18
C LEU A 173 -19.79 6.02 -2.82
N THR A 174 -20.66 5.85 -1.82
CA THR A 174 -21.33 7.00 -1.20
C THR A 174 -20.32 7.93 -0.52
N PRO A 175 -20.64 9.22 -0.32
CA PRO A 175 -19.74 10.14 0.38
C PRO A 175 -19.32 9.68 1.78
N LEU A 176 -20.20 8.96 2.49
CA LEU A 176 -19.87 8.43 3.82
C LEU A 176 -18.85 7.28 3.72
N GLN A 177 -19.09 6.30 2.86
CA GLN A 177 -18.17 5.17 2.65
C GLN A 177 -16.80 5.63 2.17
N ARG A 178 -16.76 6.60 1.24
CA ARG A 178 -15.52 7.20 0.77
C ARG A 178 -14.73 7.80 1.94
N ARG A 179 -15.35 8.65 2.77
CA ARG A 179 -14.68 9.25 3.93
C ARG A 179 -14.18 8.20 4.92
N MET A 180 -14.93 7.13 5.16
CA MET A 180 -14.51 6.07 6.07
C MET A 180 -13.27 5.32 5.57
N ARG A 181 -13.21 5.00 4.28
CA ARG A 181 -12.05 4.34 3.66
C ARG A 181 -10.85 5.27 3.57
N GLN A 182 -11.06 6.51 3.17
CA GLN A 182 -10.01 7.54 3.20
C GLN A 182 -9.47 7.78 4.62
N GLY A 183 -10.30 7.67 5.66
CA GLY A 183 -9.86 7.76 7.05
C GLY A 183 -8.91 6.63 7.47
N ARG A 184 -9.12 5.41 6.97
CA ARG A 184 -8.20 4.27 7.18
C ARG A 184 -6.86 4.49 6.50
N VAL A 185 -6.90 4.95 5.24
CA VAL A 185 -5.72 5.33 4.45
C VAL A 185 -4.92 6.42 5.16
N GLU A 186 -5.60 7.49 5.59
CA GLU A 186 -4.96 8.58 6.33
C GLU A 186 -4.35 8.10 7.65
N THR A 187 -5.01 7.18 8.35
CA THR A 187 -4.46 6.59 9.58
C THR A 187 -3.17 5.81 9.31
N LEU A 188 -3.12 5.00 8.25
CA LEU A 188 -1.88 4.33 7.83
C LEU A 188 -0.76 5.34 7.55
N ALA A 189 -1.05 6.43 6.84
CA ALA A 189 -0.08 7.49 6.55
C ALA A 189 0.48 8.11 7.85
N ARG A 190 -0.39 8.34 8.84
CA ARG A 190 -0.02 8.89 10.15
C ARG A 190 0.83 7.92 10.99
N ILE A 191 0.53 6.63 10.95
CA ILE A 191 1.35 5.59 11.59
C ILE A 191 2.74 5.62 10.98
N LEU A 192 2.85 5.52 9.65
CA LEU A 192 4.13 5.56 8.93
C LEU A 192 4.94 6.80 9.31
N ALA A 193 4.34 8.00 9.24
CA ALA A 193 5.03 9.24 9.55
C ALA A 193 5.45 9.31 11.03
N THR A 194 4.63 8.82 11.95
CA THR A 194 5.00 8.82 13.37
C THR A 194 6.16 7.85 13.62
N CYS A 195 6.10 6.66 13.03
CA CYS A 195 7.10 5.63 13.21
C CYS A 195 8.44 6.00 12.56
N THR A 196 8.49 6.93 11.62
CA THR A 196 9.76 7.42 11.02
C THR A 196 10.19 8.82 11.49
N ASN A 197 9.56 9.39 12.50
CA ASN A 197 9.73 10.81 12.87
C ASN A 197 9.50 11.81 11.71
N GLY A 198 8.63 11.46 10.78
CA GLY A 198 8.41 12.21 9.54
C GLY A 198 9.46 11.97 8.46
N ARG A 199 10.52 11.19 8.71
CA ARG A 199 11.56 10.88 7.70
C ARG A 199 11.07 9.83 6.72
N LEU A 200 10.15 10.21 5.82
CA LEU A 200 9.65 9.37 4.75
C LEU A 200 9.12 10.20 3.58
N ARG A 201 8.82 9.51 2.49
CA ARG A 201 7.94 9.98 1.42
C ARG A 201 6.94 8.88 1.08
N ILE A 202 5.68 9.26 0.89
CA ILE A 202 4.61 8.40 0.39
C ILE A 202 4.19 8.89 -0.99
N PHE A 203 4.04 7.98 -1.94
CA PHE A 203 3.18 8.24 -3.08
C PHE A 203 1.82 7.56 -2.89
N TYR A 204 0.76 8.35 -2.96
CA TYR A 204 -0.62 7.90 -2.91
C TYR A 204 -1.51 8.92 -3.63
N ASN A 205 -2.35 8.47 -4.55
CA ASN A 205 -3.14 9.35 -5.42
C ASN A 205 -4.58 9.52 -4.90
N ASP A 206 -4.74 10.30 -3.83
CA ASP A 206 -6.03 10.83 -3.37
C ASP A 206 -5.81 12.24 -2.80
N GLU A 207 -6.28 13.26 -3.52
CA GLU A 207 -6.04 14.67 -3.17
C GLU A 207 -6.60 15.06 -1.80
N GLU A 208 -7.72 14.46 -1.38
CA GLU A 208 -8.35 14.80 -0.10
C GLU A 208 -7.57 14.19 1.06
N VAL A 209 -7.11 12.95 0.90
CA VAL A 209 -6.21 12.30 1.87
C VAL A 209 -4.89 13.04 1.95
N GLU A 210 -4.28 13.39 0.81
CA GLU A 210 -3.03 14.13 0.76
C GLU A 210 -3.15 15.46 1.51
N ALA A 211 -4.18 16.26 1.22
CA ALA A 211 -4.39 17.55 1.86
C ALA A 211 -4.55 17.43 3.39
N ARG A 212 -5.36 16.47 3.87
CA ARG A 212 -5.59 16.26 5.31
C ARG A 212 -4.36 15.72 6.02
N PHE A 213 -3.65 14.78 5.40
CA PHE A 213 -2.39 14.24 5.92
C PHE A 213 -1.33 15.33 6.03
N LEU A 214 -1.10 16.12 4.97
CA LEU A 214 -0.11 17.20 4.97
C LEU A 214 -0.44 18.29 6.02
N ALA A 215 -1.71 18.61 6.22
CA ALA A 215 -2.14 19.52 7.28
C ALA A 215 -1.80 18.97 8.67
N TRP A 216 -2.11 17.69 8.93
CA TRP A 216 -1.76 17.02 10.18
C TRP A 216 -0.24 16.92 10.40
N TYR A 217 0.50 16.56 9.35
CA TYR A 217 1.95 16.37 9.37
C TYR A 217 2.67 17.66 9.79
N ARG A 218 2.29 18.80 9.19
CA ARG A 218 2.81 20.12 9.58
C ARG A 218 2.40 20.52 10.98
N ALA A 219 1.15 20.26 11.37
CA ALA A 219 0.67 20.57 12.72
C ALA A 219 1.41 19.76 13.80
N ARG A 220 1.95 18.59 13.45
CA ARG A 220 2.78 17.76 14.33
C ARG A 220 4.20 18.30 14.52
N GLY A 221 4.60 19.27 13.70
CA GLY A 221 5.95 19.85 13.68
C GLY A 221 6.95 19.04 12.88
N PHE A 222 6.50 18.08 12.07
CA PHE A 222 7.39 17.38 11.15
C PHE A 222 7.75 18.28 9.97
N GLU A 223 9.01 18.21 9.56
CA GLU A 223 9.55 18.95 8.43
C GLU A 223 9.66 18.04 7.19
N GLU A 224 9.84 18.65 6.03
CA GLU A 224 10.14 17.92 4.80
C GLU A 224 11.53 17.27 4.92
N SER A 225 11.64 15.99 4.57
CA SER A 225 12.92 15.28 4.57
C SER A 225 13.70 15.50 3.26
N GLU A 226 14.93 15.01 3.17
CA GLU A 226 15.70 15.01 1.91
C GLU A 226 15.02 14.25 0.75
N LEU A 227 13.98 13.46 1.03
CA LEU A 227 13.19 12.73 0.02
C LEU A 227 12.14 13.61 -0.68
N GLY A 228 11.95 14.85 -0.22
CA GLY A 228 10.93 15.78 -0.70
C GLY A 228 9.62 15.70 0.10
N PRO A 229 8.49 16.18 -0.47
CA PRO A 229 7.21 16.25 0.23
C PRO A 229 6.78 14.89 0.79
N PRO A 230 6.26 14.82 2.05
CA PRO A 230 6.03 13.56 2.74
C PRO A 230 4.89 12.74 2.13
N MET A 231 3.97 13.37 1.39
CA MET A 231 3.01 12.69 0.54
C MET A 231 2.80 13.50 -0.74
N ARG A 232 2.73 12.81 -1.89
CA ARG A 232 2.37 13.41 -3.18
C ARG A 232 1.82 12.38 -4.16
N ALA A 233 1.03 12.82 -5.12
CA ALA A 233 0.69 12.00 -6.28
C ALA A 233 1.92 11.68 -7.16
N HIS A 234 1.86 10.58 -7.92
CA HIS A 234 2.90 10.22 -8.90
C HIS A 234 2.34 9.66 -10.20
N ASN A 235 1.77 8.45 -10.16
CA ASN A 235 1.15 7.81 -11.32
C ASN A 235 -0.08 7.01 -10.88
N ASP A 236 -0.91 6.59 -11.83
CA ASP A 236 -2.23 6.00 -11.53
C ASP A 236 -2.20 4.69 -10.74
N LEU A 237 -1.06 3.99 -10.68
CA LEU A 237 -0.93 2.78 -9.87
C LEU A 237 -1.06 3.08 -8.36
N HIS A 238 -0.63 4.27 -7.93
CA HIS A 238 -0.66 4.69 -6.52
C HIS A 238 -2.05 5.14 -6.05
N ARG A 239 -3.11 4.97 -6.86
CA ARG A 239 -4.52 5.11 -6.42
C ARG A 239 -4.94 3.95 -5.49
N PHE A 240 -4.18 2.86 -5.49
CA PHE A 240 -4.55 1.59 -4.87
C PHE A 240 -3.61 1.14 -3.75
N HIS A 241 -2.42 1.72 -3.67
CA HIS A 241 -1.40 1.37 -2.69
C HIS A 241 -0.51 2.56 -2.39
N PHE A 242 0.17 2.47 -1.25
CA PHE A 242 1.23 3.37 -0.86
C PHE A 242 2.52 2.84 -1.44
N HIS A 243 3.24 3.68 -2.15
CA HIS A 243 4.67 3.49 -2.36
C HIS A 243 5.38 4.33 -1.31
N VAL A 244 6.06 3.69 -0.35
CA VAL A 244 6.74 4.37 0.75
C VAL A 244 8.25 4.30 0.55
N THR A 245 8.94 5.43 0.66
CA THR A 245 10.42 5.49 0.69
C THR A 245 10.87 6.06 2.04
N ILE A 246 11.92 5.48 2.64
CA ILE A 246 12.62 6.04 3.82
C ILE A 246 14.08 6.39 3.49
N PRO A 247 14.75 7.27 4.25
CA PRO A 247 16.17 7.53 4.04
C PRO A 247 17.05 6.29 4.22
N GLN A 248 18.12 6.17 3.45
CA GLN A 248 19.06 5.04 3.55
C GLN A 248 19.79 4.96 4.90
N ASP A 249 19.90 6.09 5.61
CA ASP A 249 20.50 6.22 6.93
C ASP A 249 19.47 6.12 8.08
N SER A 250 18.25 5.66 7.79
CA SER A 250 17.23 5.41 8.81
C SER A 250 17.74 4.41 9.85
N PRO A 251 17.54 4.66 11.16
CA PRO A 251 18.03 3.78 12.21
C PRO A 251 17.27 2.44 12.23
N ASP A 252 17.96 1.38 12.62
CA ASP A 252 17.42 0.02 12.59
C ASP A 252 16.42 -0.32 13.73
N GLY A 253 16.12 0.59 14.67
CA GLY A 253 15.39 0.27 15.90
C GLY A 253 14.12 1.13 16.16
N PRO A 254 13.43 0.96 17.30
CA PRO A 254 12.22 1.73 17.67
C PRO A 254 12.46 3.26 17.77
N ASP A 255 13.73 3.66 17.70
CA ASP A 255 14.20 5.04 17.54
C ASP A 255 14.20 5.54 16.08
N LEU A 256 13.48 4.89 15.15
CA LEU A 256 13.08 5.53 13.88
C LEU A 256 12.40 6.89 14.14
N ALA A 257 11.68 7.03 15.26
CA ALA A 257 11.05 8.25 15.75
C ALA A 257 11.99 9.23 16.52
N SER A 258 13.18 8.80 16.97
CA SER A 258 13.95 9.52 18.00
C SER A 258 15.08 10.41 17.46
N ALA A 259 15.30 10.43 16.14
CA ALA A 259 16.22 11.36 15.48
C ALA A 259 15.51 12.69 15.18
N GLY A 260 15.16 13.48 16.21
CA GLY A 260 14.58 14.81 16.04
C GLY A 260 13.77 15.34 17.22
N THR A 261 14.48 15.79 18.26
CA THR A 261 14.07 16.82 19.25
C THR A 261 13.05 16.46 20.35
N ALA A 262 13.57 16.26 21.56
CA ALA A 262 13.09 16.99 22.76
C ALA A 262 14.27 17.24 23.73
N PRO A 263 14.44 18.45 24.30
CA PRO A 263 15.43 18.69 25.34
C PRO A 263 15.07 17.86 26.57
N ARG A 264 16.04 17.08 27.09
CA ARG A 264 15.94 16.42 28.39
C ARG A 264 15.49 17.45 29.43
N GLN A 265 14.27 17.33 29.95
CA GLN A 265 13.94 18.03 31.18
C GLN A 265 14.90 17.54 32.28
N PRO A 266 15.49 18.44 33.07
CA PRO A 266 16.34 18.03 34.18
C PRO A 266 15.50 17.23 35.17
N ARG A 267 15.98 16.04 35.52
CA ARG A 267 15.40 15.23 36.61
C ARG A 267 15.28 16.10 37.87
N PRO A 268 14.12 16.13 38.55
CA PRO A 268 14.05 16.74 39.87
C PRO A 268 15.02 15.99 40.81
N PRO A 269 15.72 16.70 41.71
CA PRO A 269 16.66 16.06 42.62
C PRO A 269 15.94 15.02 43.47
N ALA A 270 16.55 13.85 43.60
CA ALA A 270 16.07 12.79 44.45
C ALA A 270 15.90 13.33 45.88
N ARG A 271 14.68 13.19 46.42
CA ARG A 271 14.44 13.45 47.83
C ARG A 271 15.06 12.29 48.61
N ASN A 272 16.17 12.56 49.31
CA ASN A 272 16.71 11.67 50.31
C ASN A 272 15.64 11.46 51.40
N ARG A 273 15.27 10.20 51.63
CA ARG A 273 14.67 9.73 52.88
C ARG A 273 15.75 9.07 53.71
#